data_AF-A0A955HP03-F1
#
_entry.id   AF-A0A955HP03-F1
#
_cell.length_a   1.000
_cell.length_b   1.000
_cell.length_c   1.000
_cell.angle_alpha   90.00
_cell.angle_beta   90.00
_cell.angle_gamma   90.00
#
_symmetry.space_group_name_H-M   'P 1'
#
loop_
_entity.id
_entity.type
_entity.pdbx_description
1 polymer ?
#
loop_
_entity_poly.entity_id
_entity_poly.type
_entity_poly.pdbx_seq_one_letter_code
_entity_poly.pdbx_strand_id
1 'polypeptide(L)'
;MATLTANTPRNLELGQRNHIPVIASDIIYEGAAVGLVDGTGHARPLNAADRFGGFAVAKADNSAGAAAAIEVEVYKSGQIQLPVSGAVITDVGQPVYATDDNTFVFSPVGGVFIGWVKRFVSAGVVVVDFNAGDYLDPWHMYSVREALSADKTLDIQDNGKLFWIDTDATTTTLPATATPTNCVVINGGAFGTVAVNLSPQAADKVQGPDLPGTDNKDLINTKATARRGDFAKIVTGDANGPLVSELRGTWATEA
;
A
#
# COMPACT_ATOMS: atom_id res chain seq x y z
N MET A 1 25.05 6.53 34.72
CA MET A 1 24.21 7.50 33.98
C MET A 1 24.81 8.87 34.23
N ALA A 2 25.33 9.55 33.19
CA ALA A 2 25.92 10.87 33.34
C ALA A 2 24.83 11.95 33.14
N THR A 3 24.68 12.86 34.09
CA THR A 3 23.78 14.02 33.97
C THR A 3 24.43 15.09 33.10
N LEU A 4 23.60 15.89 32.40
CA LEU A 4 24.08 17.03 31.63
C LEU A 4 24.75 18.03 32.60
N THR A 5 26.02 18.36 32.36
CA THR A 5 26.82 19.20 33.29
C THR A 5 26.78 20.70 32.95
N ALA A 6 26.18 21.06 31.81
CA ALA A 6 26.00 22.44 31.38
C ALA A 6 24.78 22.57 30.46
N ASN A 7 24.15 23.75 30.45
CA ASN A 7 23.07 24.07 29.52
C ASN A 7 23.54 23.88 28.09
N THR A 8 22.87 22.99 27.35
CA THR A 8 23.18 22.73 25.94
C THR A 8 21.90 22.94 25.12
N PRO A 9 21.61 24.18 24.66
CA PRO A 9 20.45 24.43 23.81
C PRO A 9 20.57 23.60 22.51
N ARG A 10 19.44 23.08 22.03
CA ARG A 10 19.37 22.28 20.80
C ARG A 10 18.92 23.15 19.64
N ASN A 11 19.50 22.92 18.47
CA ASN A 11 18.99 23.49 17.23
C ASN A 11 17.70 22.75 16.87
N LEU A 12 16.61 23.50 16.70
CA LEU A 12 15.32 22.95 16.32
C LEU A 12 15.10 23.18 14.83
N GLU A 13 14.66 22.14 14.14
CA GLU A 13 14.13 22.26 12.79
C GLU A 13 12.62 22.51 12.86
N LEU A 14 12.21 23.69 12.43
CA LEU A 14 10.81 24.11 12.47
C LEU A 14 10.19 24.07 11.07
N GLY A 15 8.91 23.74 11.02
CA GLY A 15 8.14 23.74 9.77
C GLY A 15 8.20 22.42 8.99
N GLN A 16 7.98 22.52 7.68
CA GLN A 16 7.75 21.40 6.76
C GLN A 16 8.95 21.10 5.85
N ARG A 17 10.07 21.79 6.04
CA ARG A 17 11.31 21.55 5.28
C ARG A 17 12.20 20.56 6.02
N ASN A 18 12.98 19.80 5.26
CA ASN A 18 14.06 18.98 5.78
C ASN A 18 15.21 18.97 4.75
N HIS A 19 16.45 18.87 5.22
CA HIS A 19 17.64 18.77 4.37
C HIS A 19 18.25 17.39 4.56
N ILE A 20 18.45 16.66 3.47
CA ILE A 20 18.87 15.26 3.52
C ILE A 20 20.10 15.07 2.64
N PRO A 21 21.19 14.49 3.17
CA PRO A 21 22.39 14.23 2.37
C PRO A 21 22.12 13.29 1.19
N VAL A 22 22.55 13.67 -0.01
CA VAL A 22 22.29 12.92 -1.25
C VAL A 22 23.31 11.79 -1.43
N ILE A 23 22.88 10.64 -1.97
CA ILE A 23 23.78 9.54 -2.32
C ILE A 23 24.76 9.94 -3.43
N ALA A 24 25.89 9.23 -3.53
CA ALA A 24 26.87 9.48 -4.60
C ALA A 24 26.27 9.24 -6.00
N SER A 25 26.71 10.03 -6.97
CA SER A 25 26.43 9.81 -8.40
C SER A 25 24.95 9.80 -8.80
N ASP A 26 24.13 10.63 -8.15
CA ASP A 26 22.67 10.67 -8.38
C ASP A 26 22.14 12.10 -8.55
N ILE A 27 20.98 12.24 -9.19
CA ILE A 27 20.32 13.53 -9.44
C ILE A 27 18.87 13.41 -9.01
N ILE A 28 18.46 14.28 -8.08
CA ILE A 28 17.07 14.42 -7.66
C ILE A 28 16.50 15.68 -8.31
N TYR A 29 15.46 15.54 -9.12
CA TYR A 29 14.79 16.67 -9.77
C TYR A 29 13.74 17.31 -8.87
N GLU A 30 13.42 18.58 -9.14
CA GLU A 30 12.31 19.27 -8.46
C GLU A 30 10.99 18.49 -8.63
N GLY A 31 10.24 18.37 -7.53
CA GLY A 31 8.95 17.66 -7.50
C GLY A 31 9.05 16.14 -7.42
N ALA A 32 10.25 15.56 -7.57
CA ALA A 32 10.45 14.11 -7.45
C ALA A 32 10.09 13.62 -6.03
N ALA A 33 9.49 12.43 -5.94
CA ALA A 33 9.40 11.72 -4.68
C ALA A 33 10.82 11.26 -4.27
N VAL A 34 11.22 11.59 -3.05
CA VAL A 34 12.56 11.28 -2.54
C VAL A 34 12.50 10.00 -1.71
N GLY A 35 13.36 9.05 -2.05
CA GLY A 35 13.60 7.84 -1.28
C GLY A 35 14.77 8.00 -0.32
N LEU A 36 14.64 7.46 0.88
CA LEU A 36 15.71 7.31 1.86
C LEU A 36 16.20 5.87 1.86
N VAL A 37 17.47 5.69 1.57
CA VAL A 37 18.11 4.37 1.53
C VAL A 37 18.23 3.82 2.94
N ASP A 38 17.58 2.68 3.23
CA ASP A 38 17.55 2.11 4.59
C ASP A 38 18.93 1.89 5.22
N GLY A 39 19.89 1.41 4.44
CA GLY A 39 21.23 1.11 4.95
C GLY A 39 22.11 2.33 5.22
N THR A 40 21.74 3.52 4.74
CA THR A 40 22.63 4.70 4.81
C THR A 40 21.95 6.00 5.22
N GLY A 41 20.64 6.11 5.09
CA GLY A 41 19.88 7.33 5.32
C GLY A 41 20.01 8.40 4.23
N HIS A 42 20.78 8.15 3.17
CA HIS A 42 20.94 9.11 2.07
C HIS A 42 19.69 9.21 1.22
N ALA A 43 19.45 10.41 0.69
CA ALA A 43 18.41 10.69 -0.29
C ALA A 43 18.82 10.23 -1.70
N ARG A 44 17.84 9.72 -2.45
CA ARG A 44 17.92 9.40 -3.88
C ARG A 44 16.53 9.56 -4.54
N PRO A 45 16.41 9.54 -5.88
CA PRO A 45 15.13 9.32 -6.53
C PRO A 45 14.47 8.06 -5.97
N LEU A 46 13.21 8.16 -5.56
CA LEU A 46 12.53 7.07 -4.86
C LEU A 46 12.55 5.78 -5.67
N ASN A 47 12.92 4.70 -4.99
CA ASN A 47 12.79 3.33 -5.47
C ASN A 47 11.88 2.54 -4.50
N ALA A 48 11.26 1.48 -4.97
CA ALA A 48 10.35 0.58 -4.26
C ALA A 48 10.87 0.03 -2.91
N ALA A 49 12.18 0.01 -2.68
CA ALA A 49 12.81 -0.46 -1.44
C ALA A 49 13.13 0.66 -0.44
N ASP A 50 12.84 1.91 -0.78
CA ASP A 50 13.18 3.06 0.07
C ASP A 50 12.07 3.42 1.05
N ARG A 51 12.44 4.18 2.07
CA ARG A 51 11.47 4.92 2.88
C ARG A 51 11.16 6.25 2.20
N PHE A 52 9.90 6.68 2.23
CA PHE A 52 9.53 7.99 1.70
C PHE A 52 10.12 9.12 2.55
N GLY A 53 10.89 10.02 1.91
CA GLY A 53 11.56 11.16 2.54
C GLY A 53 10.86 12.50 2.34
N GLY A 54 9.88 12.58 1.43
CA GLY A 54 9.22 13.83 1.05
C GLY A 54 9.33 14.12 -0.45
N PHE A 55 8.91 15.32 -0.87
CA PHE A 55 9.03 15.78 -2.25
C PHE A 55 10.14 16.82 -2.38
N ALA A 56 10.99 16.66 -3.39
CA ALA A 56 12.11 17.57 -3.64
C ALA A 56 11.63 18.99 -3.99
N VAL A 57 12.22 19.98 -3.35
CA VAL A 57 11.87 21.40 -3.50
C VAL A 57 12.53 22.01 -4.73
N ALA A 58 13.74 21.57 -5.02
CA ALA A 58 14.57 22.03 -6.12
C ALA A 58 15.47 20.88 -6.56
N LYS A 59 16.07 21.01 -7.75
CA LYS A 59 17.03 20.03 -8.26
C LYS A 59 18.27 19.95 -7.34
N ALA A 60 18.61 18.75 -6.89
CA ALA A 60 19.87 18.43 -6.22
C ALA A 60 20.70 17.50 -7.12
N ASP A 61 21.81 18.01 -7.64
CA ASP A 61 22.66 17.30 -8.60
C ASP A 61 23.96 16.85 -7.95
N ASN A 62 24.01 15.59 -7.51
CA ASN A 62 25.20 14.97 -6.94
C ASN A 62 25.85 14.00 -7.93
N SER A 63 25.60 14.13 -9.24
CA SER A 63 26.00 13.14 -10.24
C SER A 63 27.51 12.93 -10.33
N ALA A 64 28.30 13.92 -9.90
CA ALA A 64 29.76 13.90 -9.88
C ALA A 64 30.35 13.91 -8.46
N GLY A 65 29.51 13.87 -7.41
CA GLY A 65 29.93 14.01 -6.03
C GLY A 65 29.98 12.69 -5.26
N ALA A 66 30.74 12.70 -4.17
CA ALA A 66 30.70 11.62 -3.18
C ALA A 66 29.37 11.62 -2.41
N ALA A 67 29.08 10.53 -1.69
CA ALA A 67 27.91 10.48 -0.82
C ALA A 67 27.98 11.60 0.23
N ALA A 68 26.84 12.24 0.49
CA ALA A 68 26.71 13.39 1.39
C ALA A 68 27.53 14.65 1.00
N ALA A 69 27.99 14.76 -0.25
CA ALA A 69 28.67 15.98 -0.72
C ALA A 69 27.72 17.19 -0.85
N ILE A 70 26.43 16.93 -1.09
CA ILE A 70 25.36 17.92 -1.11
C ILE A 70 24.14 17.38 -0.36
N GLU A 71 23.18 18.27 -0.10
CA GLU A 71 21.90 17.95 0.49
C GLU A 71 20.75 18.30 -0.47
N VAL A 72 19.66 17.55 -0.40
CA VAL A 72 18.39 17.89 -1.05
C VAL A 72 17.44 18.48 0.00
N GLU A 73 16.82 19.61 -0.35
CA GLU A 73 15.71 20.14 0.44
C GLU A 73 14.40 19.47 0.01
N VAL A 74 13.63 18.99 0.98
CA VAL A 74 12.33 18.33 0.75
C VAL A 74 11.21 19.01 1.53
N TYR A 75 10.01 18.99 0.97
CA TYR A 75 8.79 19.09 1.77
C TYR A 75 8.55 17.74 2.45
N LYS A 76 8.63 17.68 3.78
CA LYS A 76 8.38 16.43 4.54
C LYS A 76 6.90 16.18 4.80
N SER A 77 6.07 17.22 4.83
CA SER A 77 4.62 17.08 5.01
C SER A 77 3.85 18.18 4.31
N GLY A 78 2.60 17.88 3.94
CA GLY A 78 1.72 18.84 3.27
C GLY A 78 0.72 18.15 2.34
N GLN A 79 0.20 18.94 1.40
CA GLN A 79 -0.73 18.48 0.37
C GLN A 79 -0.13 18.76 -1.01
N ILE A 80 -0.11 17.75 -1.87
CA ILE A 80 0.48 17.83 -3.20
C ILE A 80 -0.45 17.24 -4.25
N GLN A 81 -0.52 17.86 -5.42
CA GLN A 81 -1.28 17.33 -6.55
C GLN A 81 -0.40 16.34 -7.32
N LEU A 82 -0.85 15.09 -7.45
CA LEU A 82 -0.11 14.03 -8.13
C LEU A 82 -0.94 13.39 -9.24
N PRO A 83 -0.31 12.99 -10.36
CA PRO A 83 -0.92 12.12 -11.35
C PRO A 83 -0.93 10.68 -10.79
N VAL A 84 -2.08 10.23 -10.30
CA VAL A 84 -2.26 8.87 -9.78
C VAL A 84 -3.08 8.06 -10.78
N SER A 85 -2.43 7.09 -11.42
CA SER A 85 -3.06 6.29 -12.48
C SER A 85 -4.33 5.60 -12.01
N GLY A 86 -5.42 5.73 -12.79
CA GLY A 86 -6.71 5.11 -12.49
C GLY A 86 -7.53 5.78 -11.36
N ALA A 87 -7.13 6.98 -10.90
CA ALA A 87 -7.86 7.71 -9.87
C ALA A 87 -9.24 8.19 -10.35
N VAL A 88 -10.25 7.95 -9.51
CA VAL A 88 -11.64 8.37 -9.71
C VAL A 88 -12.16 9.12 -8.48
N ILE A 89 -13.31 9.80 -8.63
CA ILE A 89 -13.87 10.66 -7.59
C ILE A 89 -14.18 9.95 -6.26
N THR A 90 -14.39 8.63 -6.30
CA THR A 90 -14.68 7.80 -5.11
C THR A 90 -13.44 7.36 -4.33
N ASP A 91 -12.23 7.67 -4.80
CA ASP A 91 -10.97 7.25 -4.16
C ASP A 91 -10.52 8.16 -3.00
N VAL A 92 -11.35 9.13 -2.57
CA VAL A 92 -11.01 9.97 -1.42
C VAL A 92 -10.84 9.11 -0.16
N GLY A 93 -9.71 9.30 0.53
CA GLY A 93 -9.30 8.49 1.68
C GLY A 93 -8.58 7.19 1.34
N GLN A 94 -8.32 6.88 0.07
CA GLN A 94 -7.50 5.73 -0.32
C GLN A 94 -6.00 6.02 -0.13
N PRO A 95 -5.19 5.01 0.21
CA PRO A 95 -3.73 5.14 0.27
C PRO A 95 -3.15 5.27 -1.15
N VAL A 96 -2.09 6.08 -1.29
CA VAL A 96 -1.31 6.23 -2.53
C VAL A 96 0.11 5.73 -2.30
N TYR A 97 0.62 5.03 -3.29
CA TYR A 97 1.94 4.45 -3.33
C TYR A 97 2.73 4.99 -4.53
N ALA A 98 4.05 4.92 -4.47
CA ALA A 98 4.94 5.24 -5.58
C ALA A 98 5.85 4.06 -5.90
N THR A 99 5.97 3.70 -7.18
CA THR A 99 6.89 2.64 -7.64
C THR A 99 8.26 3.20 -8.03
N ASP A 100 8.31 4.48 -8.37
CA ASP A 100 9.50 5.26 -8.66
C ASP A 100 9.28 6.72 -8.22
N ASP A 101 10.18 7.62 -8.61
CA ASP A 101 10.16 9.04 -8.21
C ASP A 101 9.05 9.88 -8.85
N ASN A 102 8.32 9.36 -9.85
CA ASN A 102 7.25 10.08 -10.56
C ASN A 102 6.04 9.21 -10.98
N THR A 103 5.98 7.93 -10.59
CA THR A 103 4.88 7.01 -10.89
C THR A 103 4.09 6.70 -9.63
N PHE A 104 2.87 7.21 -9.56
CA PHE A 104 1.98 7.04 -8.42
C PHE A 104 0.80 6.13 -8.75
N VAL A 105 0.51 5.18 -7.85
CA VAL A 105 -0.46 4.10 -8.01
C VAL A 105 -1.25 3.88 -6.71
N PHE A 106 -2.36 3.16 -6.80
CA PHE A 106 -3.10 2.68 -5.62
C PHE A 106 -2.64 1.31 -5.13
N SER A 107 -1.94 0.55 -5.97
CA SER A 107 -1.47 -0.78 -5.59
C SER A 107 -0.36 -0.67 -4.55
N PRO A 108 -0.47 -1.36 -3.41
CA PRO A 108 0.59 -1.44 -2.41
C PRO A 108 1.72 -2.40 -2.84
N VAL A 109 1.55 -3.12 -3.95
CA VAL A 109 2.49 -4.14 -4.43
C VAL A 109 3.68 -3.46 -5.08
N GLY A 110 4.87 -3.63 -4.49
CA GLY A 110 6.11 -3.05 -5.01
C GLY A 110 6.15 -1.51 -4.95
N GLY A 111 5.28 -0.87 -4.17
CA GLY A 111 5.23 0.58 -4.03
C GLY A 111 5.53 1.05 -2.60
N VAL A 112 6.17 2.20 -2.48
CA VAL A 112 6.41 2.89 -1.21
C VAL A 112 5.18 3.74 -0.87
N PHE A 113 4.69 3.65 0.36
CA PHE A 113 3.56 4.45 0.81
C PHE A 113 3.91 5.94 0.88
N ILE A 114 3.09 6.78 0.23
CA ILE A 114 3.29 8.24 0.13
C ILE A 114 2.35 8.98 1.08
N GLY A 115 1.08 8.60 1.09
CA GLY A 115 0.05 9.32 1.83
C GLY A 115 -1.36 8.92 1.42
N TRP A 116 -2.30 9.82 1.68
CA TRP A 116 -3.74 9.55 1.52
C TRP A 116 -4.37 10.52 0.52
N VAL A 117 -5.27 10.04 -0.32
CA VAL A 117 -6.05 10.91 -1.20
C VAL A 117 -6.90 11.86 -0.36
N LYS A 118 -6.58 13.15 -0.41
CA LYS A 118 -7.33 14.21 0.26
C LYS A 118 -8.53 14.67 -0.55
N ARG A 119 -8.32 14.83 -1.87
CA ARG A 119 -9.31 15.43 -2.76
C ARG A 119 -9.08 14.99 -4.21
N PHE A 120 -10.16 14.68 -4.90
CA PHE A 120 -10.14 14.45 -6.34
C PHE A 120 -10.02 15.77 -7.11
N VAL A 121 -9.21 15.78 -8.17
CA VAL A 121 -9.06 16.95 -9.08
C VAL A 121 -9.71 16.62 -10.43
N SER A 122 -9.25 15.56 -11.07
CA SER A 122 -9.75 15.06 -12.35
C SER A 122 -9.41 13.57 -12.49
N ALA A 123 -9.91 12.90 -13.53
CA ALA A 123 -9.54 11.51 -13.78
C ALA A 123 -8.01 11.37 -13.84
N GLY A 124 -7.47 10.44 -13.05
CA GLY A 124 -6.03 10.22 -12.93
C GLY A 124 -5.24 11.27 -12.15
N VAL A 125 -5.90 12.25 -11.50
CA VAL A 125 -5.22 13.33 -10.76
C VAL A 125 -5.92 13.62 -9.43
N VAL A 126 -5.15 13.60 -8.34
CA VAL A 126 -5.64 13.82 -6.98
C VAL A 126 -4.69 14.70 -6.18
N VAL A 127 -5.21 15.33 -5.13
CA VAL A 127 -4.40 15.90 -4.06
C VAL A 127 -4.17 14.83 -3.00
N VAL A 128 -2.92 14.59 -2.66
CA VAL A 128 -2.45 13.65 -1.64
C VAL A 128 -1.98 14.43 -0.42
N ASP A 129 -2.52 14.07 0.75
CA ASP A 129 -2.03 14.51 2.06
C ASP A 129 -0.91 13.56 2.48
N PHE A 130 0.30 14.09 2.68
CA PHE A 130 1.48 13.31 2.98
C PHE A 130 2.19 13.84 4.23
N ASN A 131 2.84 12.93 4.94
CA ASN A 131 3.70 13.26 6.07
C ASN A 131 4.76 12.16 6.22
N ALA A 132 5.91 12.41 5.60
CA ALA A 132 7.04 11.50 5.52
C ALA A 132 7.57 11.18 6.92
N GLY A 133 7.53 9.89 7.28
CA GLY A 133 7.99 9.38 8.57
C GLY A 133 6.93 9.30 9.66
N ASP A 134 5.86 10.07 9.58
CA ASP A 134 4.76 10.04 10.58
C ASP A 134 3.60 9.14 10.15
N TYR A 135 3.25 9.17 8.86
CA TYR A 135 2.16 8.32 8.37
C TYR A 135 2.63 6.89 8.17
N LEU A 136 1.79 5.95 8.60
CA LEU A 136 2.01 4.52 8.47
C LEU A 136 1.16 3.98 7.32
N ASP A 137 1.76 3.12 6.51
CA ASP A 137 1.04 2.36 5.49
C ASP A 137 -0.06 1.53 6.18
N PRO A 138 -1.34 1.65 5.77
CA PRO A 138 -2.41 0.83 6.33
C PRO A 138 -2.16 -0.68 6.26
N TRP A 139 -1.31 -1.12 5.31
CA TRP A 139 -0.96 -2.51 5.11
C TRP A 139 0.46 -2.85 5.56
N HIS A 140 1.08 -2.03 6.40
CA HIS A 140 2.48 -2.20 6.85
C HIS A 140 2.76 -3.57 7.49
N MET A 141 1.75 -4.24 8.04
CA MET A 141 1.87 -5.57 8.65
C MET A 141 2.07 -6.70 7.63
N TYR A 142 1.77 -6.46 6.34
CA TYR A 142 1.95 -7.40 5.25
C TYR A 142 3.14 -6.98 4.38
N SER A 143 4.32 -7.53 4.67
CA SER A 143 5.55 -7.25 3.92
C SER A 143 5.65 -7.96 2.58
N VAL A 144 4.93 -9.09 2.42
CA VAL A 144 4.83 -9.83 1.16
C VAL A 144 3.47 -9.55 0.52
N ARG A 145 3.50 -8.98 -0.68
CA ARG A 145 2.32 -8.50 -1.40
C ARG A 145 2.35 -9.00 -2.83
N GLU A 146 1.21 -9.40 -3.35
CA GLU A 146 1.09 -9.94 -4.71
C GLU A 146 -0.14 -9.35 -5.40
N ALA A 147 0.04 -8.89 -6.64
CA ALA A 147 -1.07 -8.46 -7.49
C ALA A 147 -1.64 -9.70 -8.21
N LEU A 148 -2.96 -9.89 -8.14
CA LEU A 148 -3.66 -10.96 -8.84
C LEU A 148 -4.48 -10.38 -9.99
N SER A 149 -3.96 -10.60 -11.20
CA SER A 149 -4.59 -10.19 -12.46
C SER A 149 -5.26 -11.34 -13.22
N ALA A 150 -5.25 -12.54 -12.63
CA ALA A 150 -5.85 -13.77 -13.16
C ALA A 150 -6.21 -14.69 -12.00
N ASP A 151 -6.93 -15.77 -12.30
CA ASP A 151 -7.28 -16.80 -11.32
C ASP A 151 -6.03 -17.38 -10.65
N LYS A 152 -6.13 -17.61 -9.34
CA LYS A 152 -5.05 -18.18 -8.54
C LYS A 152 -5.61 -19.17 -7.53
N THR A 153 -4.98 -20.33 -7.45
CA THR A 153 -5.14 -21.25 -6.33
C THR A 153 -4.10 -20.91 -5.29
N LEU A 154 -4.56 -20.57 -4.08
CA LEU A 154 -3.67 -20.34 -2.96
C LEU A 154 -3.10 -21.66 -2.45
N ASP A 155 -1.95 -21.57 -1.78
CA ASP A 155 -1.30 -22.70 -1.13
C ASP A 155 -0.71 -22.34 0.24
N ILE A 156 0.04 -23.27 0.82
CA ILE A 156 0.65 -23.08 2.13
C ILE A 156 1.68 -21.94 2.17
N GLN A 157 2.28 -21.58 1.03
CA GLN A 157 3.26 -20.51 0.90
C GLN A 157 2.61 -19.12 0.87
N ASP A 158 1.28 -19.04 0.81
CA ASP A 158 0.53 -17.78 0.77
C ASP A 158 0.16 -17.24 2.15
N ASN A 159 0.54 -17.95 3.22
CA ASN A 159 0.40 -17.46 4.59
C ASN A 159 1.23 -16.18 4.82
N GLY A 160 0.60 -15.20 5.47
CA GLY A 160 1.18 -13.89 5.78
C GLY A 160 1.16 -12.88 4.63
N LYS A 161 0.59 -13.23 3.47
CA LYS A 161 0.56 -12.35 2.29
C LYS A 161 -0.67 -11.44 2.25
N LEU A 162 -0.52 -10.35 1.51
CA LEU A 162 -1.61 -9.52 0.99
C LEU A 162 -1.76 -9.76 -0.51
N PHE A 163 -2.97 -10.09 -0.93
CA PHE A 163 -3.35 -10.19 -2.33
C PHE A 163 -4.14 -8.95 -2.75
N TRP A 164 -3.65 -8.28 -3.78
CA TRP A 164 -4.29 -7.12 -4.39
C TRP A 164 -4.95 -7.55 -5.70
N ILE A 165 -6.28 -7.63 -5.72
CA ILE A 165 -7.03 -8.02 -6.90
C ILE A 165 -7.23 -6.81 -7.80
N ASP A 166 -6.64 -6.80 -9.00
CA ASP A 166 -6.74 -5.68 -9.94
C ASP A 166 -7.58 -5.97 -11.18
N THR A 167 -7.93 -7.23 -11.41
CA THR A 167 -8.77 -7.68 -12.53
C THR A 167 -10.16 -8.08 -12.04
N ASP A 168 -11.18 -7.73 -12.83
CA ASP A 168 -12.58 -8.06 -12.53
C ASP A 168 -12.86 -9.56 -12.60
N ALA A 169 -13.60 -10.05 -11.60
CA ALA A 169 -14.14 -11.40 -11.57
C ALA A 169 -13.10 -12.53 -11.65
N THR A 170 -11.87 -12.26 -11.21
CA THR A 170 -10.88 -13.33 -10.97
C THR A 170 -11.30 -14.17 -9.77
N THR A 171 -11.05 -15.47 -9.86
CA THR A 171 -11.30 -16.42 -8.78
C THR A 171 -10.02 -16.71 -8.01
N THR A 172 -10.05 -16.44 -6.71
CA THR A 172 -9.01 -16.85 -5.75
C THR A 172 -9.50 -18.11 -5.04
N THR A 173 -8.97 -19.26 -5.43
CA THR A 173 -9.33 -20.56 -4.85
C THR A 173 -8.57 -20.76 -3.54
N LEU A 174 -9.30 -20.90 -2.44
CA LEU A 174 -8.76 -21.13 -1.12
C LEU A 174 -8.37 -22.62 -0.95
N PRO A 175 -7.33 -22.92 -0.15
CA PRO A 175 -6.89 -24.30 0.06
C PRO A 175 -7.92 -25.12 0.82
N ALA A 176 -7.85 -26.44 0.68
CA ALA A 176 -8.67 -27.35 1.48
C ALA A 176 -8.40 -27.16 2.98
N THR A 177 -9.37 -27.50 3.82
CA THR A 177 -9.27 -27.45 5.29
C THR A 177 -7.96 -28.02 5.89
N ALA A 178 -7.37 -29.05 5.26
CA ALA A 178 -6.10 -29.63 5.71
C ALA A 178 -4.86 -28.73 5.50
N THR A 179 -4.99 -27.62 4.77
CA THR A 179 -3.92 -26.67 4.47
C THR A 179 -4.24 -25.31 5.11
N PRO A 180 -3.50 -24.90 6.15
CA PRO A 180 -3.77 -23.64 6.83
C PRO A 180 -3.52 -22.44 5.92
N THR A 181 -4.39 -21.43 6.01
CA THR A 181 -4.36 -20.23 5.16
C THR A 181 -4.66 -19.00 6.00
N ASN A 182 -3.69 -18.08 6.07
CA ASN A 182 -3.79 -16.86 6.85
C ASN A 182 -3.29 -15.70 5.98
N CYS A 183 -4.18 -15.03 5.26
CA CYS A 183 -3.83 -13.96 4.32
C CYS A 183 -4.91 -12.87 4.32
N VAL A 184 -4.66 -11.77 3.63
CA VAL A 184 -5.69 -10.78 3.34
C VAL A 184 -5.86 -10.67 1.83
N VAL A 185 -7.11 -10.67 1.37
CA VAL A 185 -7.46 -10.41 -0.03
C VAL A 185 -8.17 -9.07 -0.08
N ILE A 186 -7.67 -8.17 -0.91
CA ILE A 186 -8.12 -6.78 -1.03
C ILE A 186 -8.57 -6.52 -2.45
N ASN A 187 -9.71 -5.86 -2.59
CA ASN A 187 -10.16 -5.32 -3.86
C ASN A 187 -9.32 -4.09 -4.23
N GLY A 188 -8.63 -4.15 -5.36
CA GLY A 188 -7.81 -3.07 -5.91
C GLY A 188 -8.50 -2.21 -6.98
N GLY A 189 -9.72 -2.59 -7.36
CA GLY A 189 -10.53 -1.90 -8.36
C GLY A 189 -11.18 -0.62 -7.86
N ALA A 190 -11.43 0.31 -8.78
CA ALA A 190 -12.24 1.48 -8.49
C ALA A 190 -13.67 1.08 -8.06
N PHE A 191 -14.42 2.03 -7.51
CA PHE A 191 -15.81 1.79 -7.14
C PHE A 191 -16.60 1.23 -8.33
N GLY A 192 -17.22 0.06 -8.15
CA GLY A 192 -18.07 -0.56 -9.17
C GLY A 192 -17.35 -1.39 -10.24
N THR A 193 -16.01 -1.51 -10.21
CA THR A 193 -15.27 -2.02 -11.38
C THR A 193 -14.79 -3.46 -11.27
N VAL A 194 -14.52 -3.96 -10.06
CA VAL A 194 -13.94 -5.29 -9.84
C VAL A 194 -14.77 -6.06 -8.83
N ALA A 195 -15.28 -7.24 -9.22
CA ALA A 195 -15.69 -8.28 -8.29
C ALA A 195 -14.48 -9.09 -7.80
N VAL A 196 -14.46 -9.45 -6.51
CA VAL A 196 -13.48 -10.39 -5.95
C VAL A 196 -14.21 -11.64 -5.54
N ASN A 197 -13.80 -12.79 -6.08
CA ASN A 197 -14.42 -14.09 -5.80
C ASN A 197 -13.45 -14.96 -5.00
N LEU A 198 -13.84 -15.35 -3.79
CA LEU A 198 -13.08 -16.26 -2.93
C LEU A 198 -13.76 -17.63 -2.93
N SER A 199 -13.16 -18.60 -3.60
CA SER A 199 -13.78 -19.91 -3.81
C SER A 199 -13.24 -20.94 -2.83
N PRO A 200 -14.10 -21.64 -2.06
CA PRO A 200 -13.66 -22.77 -1.25
C PRO A 200 -13.43 -24.01 -2.12
N GLN A 201 -12.83 -25.05 -1.56
CA GLN A 201 -12.89 -26.38 -2.19
C GLN A 201 -14.32 -26.91 -2.18
N ALA A 202 -14.63 -27.89 -3.04
CA ALA A 202 -16.00 -28.37 -3.24
C ALA A 202 -16.70 -28.94 -1.98
N ALA A 203 -15.94 -29.42 -1.00
CA ALA A 203 -16.45 -29.92 0.28
C ALA A 203 -16.34 -28.91 1.43
N ASP A 204 -15.79 -27.72 1.14
CA ASP A 204 -15.56 -26.65 2.09
C ASP A 204 -16.48 -25.46 1.76
N LYS A 205 -16.58 -24.52 2.70
CA LYS A 205 -17.28 -23.25 2.57
C LYS A 205 -16.41 -22.11 3.10
N VAL A 206 -16.72 -20.89 2.66
CA VAL A 206 -16.11 -19.66 3.21
C VAL A 206 -17.10 -19.01 4.16
N GLN A 207 -16.76 -18.98 5.45
CA GLN A 207 -17.64 -18.40 6.49
C GLN A 207 -17.06 -17.09 7.01
N GLY A 208 -17.89 -16.20 7.52
CA GLY A 208 -17.44 -14.92 8.07
C GLY A 208 -18.51 -14.21 8.92
N PRO A 209 -18.24 -12.95 9.32
CA PRO A 209 -19.21 -12.12 10.04
C PRO A 209 -20.56 -12.07 9.32
N ASP A 210 -21.62 -12.57 9.98
CA ASP A 210 -22.98 -12.68 9.46
C ASP A 210 -23.13 -13.44 8.12
N LEU A 211 -22.15 -14.29 7.80
CA LEU A 211 -22.09 -15.08 6.57
C LEU A 211 -21.80 -16.55 6.93
N PRO A 212 -22.84 -17.40 7.04
CA PRO A 212 -22.67 -18.79 7.46
C PRO A 212 -21.91 -19.66 6.45
N GLY A 213 -21.77 -19.18 5.20
CA GLY A 213 -21.18 -19.90 4.08
C GLY A 213 -22.09 -21.01 3.56
N THR A 214 -21.79 -21.51 2.37
CA THR A 214 -22.41 -22.70 1.77
C THR A 214 -21.31 -23.47 1.04
N ASP A 215 -21.38 -24.80 1.09
CA ASP A 215 -20.34 -25.64 0.50
C ASP A 215 -20.27 -25.39 -1.01
N ASN A 216 -19.06 -25.31 -1.56
CA ASN A 216 -18.83 -25.04 -2.99
C ASN A 216 -19.50 -23.74 -3.48
N LYS A 217 -19.57 -22.72 -2.61
CA LYS A 217 -20.08 -21.39 -2.96
C LYS A 217 -19.07 -20.31 -2.60
N ASP A 218 -18.85 -19.43 -3.56
CA ASP A 218 -17.89 -18.35 -3.40
C ASP A 218 -18.36 -17.34 -2.36
N LEU A 219 -17.40 -16.73 -1.66
CA LEU A 219 -17.60 -15.47 -0.97
C LEU A 219 -17.19 -14.33 -1.92
N ILE A 220 -18.14 -13.47 -2.27
CA ILE A 220 -17.98 -12.48 -3.34
C ILE A 220 -18.05 -11.07 -2.77
N ASN A 221 -17.02 -10.24 -3.03
CA ASN A 221 -17.13 -8.79 -2.88
C ASN A 221 -17.95 -8.26 -4.06
N THR A 222 -19.21 -7.93 -3.79
CA THR A 222 -20.21 -7.69 -4.84
C THR A 222 -19.88 -6.45 -5.66
N LYS A 223 -19.73 -6.62 -6.98
CA LYS A 223 -19.23 -5.59 -7.91
C LYS A 223 -19.91 -4.24 -7.77
N ALA A 224 -21.23 -4.21 -7.61
CA ALA A 224 -22.02 -2.99 -7.62
C ALA A 224 -21.60 -1.96 -6.54
N THR A 225 -21.08 -2.43 -5.41
CA THR A 225 -20.67 -1.58 -4.28
C THR A 225 -19.21 -1.75 -3.90
N ALA A 226 -18.55 -2.77 -4.47
CA ALA A 226 -17.14 -3.05 -4.35
C ALA A 226 -16.30 -1.81 -4.66
N ARG A 227 -15.25 -1.60 -3.88
CA ARG A 227 -14.31 -0.48 -4.07
C ARG A 227 -12.93 -0.81 -3.53
N ARG A 228 -11.96 -0.01 -3.96
CA ARG A 228 -10.59 -0.04 -3.46
C ARG A 228 -10.55 -0.09 -1.94
N GLY A 229 -9.78 -1.04 -1.40
CA GLY A 229 -9.60 -1.19 0.03
C GLY A 229 -10.74 -1.94 0.75
N ASP A 230 -11.77 -2.43 0.06
CA ASP A 230 -12.61 -3.51 0.57
C ASP A 230 -11.76 -4.77 0.69
N PHE A 231 -11.93 -5.55 1.77
CA PHE A 231 -11.07 -6.70 2.03
C PHE A 231 -11.76 -7.81 2.82
N ALA A 232 -11.19 -9.01 2.71
CA ALA A 232 -11.46 -10.15 3.56
C ALA A 232 -10.15 -10.68 4.13
N LYS A 233 -10.08 -10.78 5.46
CA LYS A 233 -8.95 -11.39 6.17
C LYS A 233 -9.24 -12.87 6.43
N ILE A 234 -8.55 -13.73 5.69
CA ILE A 234 -8.70 -15.18 5.77
C ILE A 234 -7.81 -15.69 6.90
N VAL A 235 -8.37 -16.58 7.71
CA VAL A 235 -7.67 -17.31 8.76
C VAL A 235 -7.97 -18.79 8.64
N THR A 236 -7.09 -19.62 9.22
CA THR A 236 -7.35 -21.06 9.32
C THR A 236 -8.67 -21.30 10.04
N GLY A 237 -9.56 -22.06 9.41
CA GLY A 237 -10.88 -22.35 9.94
C GLY A 237 -11.00 -23.70 10.63
N ASP A 238 -12.21 -24.26 10.59
CA ASP A 238 -12.54 -25.56 11.19
C ASP A 238 -12.68 -26.65 10.11
N ALA A 239 -13.31 -27.78 10.46
CA ALA A 239 -13.52 -28.91 9.56
C ALA A 239 -14.29 -28.56 8.27
N ASN A 240 -14.94 -27.41 8.17
CA ASN A 240 -15.78 -26.98 7.06
C ASN A 240 -15.11 -25.97 6.13
N GLY A 241 -13.84 -25.62 6.32
CA GLY A 241 -13.13 -24.70 5.44
C GLY A 241 -12.58 -23.45 6.12
N PRO A 242 -12.06 -22.50 5.31
CA PRO A 242 -11.47 -21.27 5.81
C PRO A 242 -12.50 -20.32 6.44
N LEU A 243 -12.05 -19.55 7.42
CA LEU A 243 -12.85 -18.51 8.07
C LEU A 243 -12.35 -17.12 7.68
N VAL A 244 -13.27 -16.18 7.58
CA VAL A 244 -12.97 -14.76 7.48
C VAL A 244 -13.06 -14.15 8.87
N SER A 245 -11.95 -13.62 9.39
CA SER A 245 -11.93 -13.00 10.72
C SER A 245 -12.35 -11.53 10.67
N GLU A 246 -12.13 -10.85 9.54
CA GLU A 246 -12.43 -9.42 9.36
C GLU A 246 -12.90 -9.16 7.93
N LEU A 247 -13.94 -8.34 7.77
CA LEU A 247 -14.51 -7.93 6.48
C LEU A 247 -14.66 -6.42 6.40
N ARG A 248 -14.38 -5.86 5.23
CA ARG A 248 -14.74 -4.49 4.85
C ARG A 248 -15.37 -4.49 3.46
N GLY A 249 -16.45 -3.73 3.30
CA GLY A 249 -17.23 -3.69 2.06
C GLY A 249 -18.45 -4.60 2.12
N THR A 250 -19.14 -4.75 0.99
CA THR A 250 -20.34 -5.60 0.89
C THR A 250 -19.99 -6.93 0.25
N TRP A 251 -20.09 -7.99 1.05
CA TRP A 251 -19.77 -9.35 0.67
C TRP A 251 -21.02 -10.24 0.75
N ALA A 252 -21.13 -11.20 -0.17
CA ALA A 252 -22.25 -12.13 -0.22
C ALA A 252 -21.77 -13.53 -0.62
N THR A 253 -22.45 -14.56 -0.09
CA THR A 253 -22.29 -15.93 -0.61
C THR A 253 -22.94 -16.02 -1.99
N GLU A 254 -22.28 -16.70 -2.92
CA GLU A 254 -22.82 -17.03 -4.24
C GLU A 254 -24.20 -17.70 -4.11
N ALA A 255 -25.11 -17.32 -5.00
CA ALA A 255 -26.49 -17.82 -5.02
C ALA A 255 -26.61 -19.29 -5.45
#